data_AF-A0A1E3X905-F1
#
_entry.id   AF-A0A1E3X905-F1
#
_cell.length_a   1.000
_cell.length_b   1.000
_cell.length_c   1.000
_cell.angle_alpha   90.00
_cell.angle_beta   90.00
_cell.angle_gamma   90.00
#
_symmetry.space_group_name_H-M   'P 1'
#
loop_
_entity.id
_entity.type
_entity.pdbx_description
1 polymer ?
#
loop_
_entity_poly.entity_id
_entity_poly.type
_entity_poly.pdbx_seq_one_letter_code
_entity_poly.pdbx_strand_id
1 'polypeptide(L)'
;MMRKINLANAKKRDAILGFEAKPTRPKVKQVLKDGSEKKNVKILKSTLETDISELSKTFTDLEDLSQEIIKSEIECDIETTGLMLGATKKIYAGKNNKPVFNVKLIEVVKDHKGEEKSRKPLEQKESNVANDSLPISWSGKLMPKAMAIKKVCICEALSNSTCEWVNL
;
A
#
# COMPACT_ATOMS: atom_id res chain seq x y z
N MET A 1 8.79 14.79 9.39
CA MET A 1 8.35 15.46 10.63
C MET A 1 8.29 14.41 11.72
N MET A 2 9.02 14.58 12.83
CA MET A 2 9.08 13.60 13.93
C MET A 2 7.71 13.50 14.61
N ARG A 3 7.15 12.29 14.73
CA ARG A 3 5.91 12.07 15.51
C ARG A 3 6.23 12.18 17.00
N LYS A 4 5.38 12.85 17.77
CA LYS A 4 5.63 13.12 19.20
C LYS A 4 4.42 12.69 20.02
N ILE A 5 4.63 12.18 21.22
CA ILE A 5 3.55 11.88 22.18
C ILE A 5 3.84 12.62 23.48
N ASN A 6 2.82 13.26 24.05
CA ASN A 6 2.89 13.90 25.36
C ASN A 6 2.56 12.86 26.44
N LEU A 7 3.47 12.67 27.40
CA LEU A 7 3.33 11.73 28.51
C LEU A 7 3.42 12.49 29.83
N ALA A 8 2.56 12.14 30.79
CA ALA A 8 2.63 12.67 32.15
C ALA A 8 3.06 11.57 33.11
N ASN A 9 4.02 11.89 33.99
CA ASN A 9 4.43 10.97 35.04
C ASN A 9 3.41 10.96 36.21
N ALA A 10 3.58 10.06 37.19
CA ALA A 10 2.68 9.96 38.36
C ALA A 10 2.61 11.26 39.21
N LYS A 11 3.61 12.15 39.10
CA LYS A 11 3.65 13.47 39.75
C LYS A 11 3.10 14.59 38.84
N LYS A 12 2.42 14.25 37.74
CA LYS A 12 1.89 15.18 36.73
C LYS A 12 2.94 16.11 36.09
N ARG A 13 4.17 15.62 35.95
CA ARG A 13 5.21 16.31 35.17
C ARG A 13 5.16 15.84 33.73
N ASP A 14 5.25 16.79 32.82
CA ASP A 14 5.13 16.56 31.39
C ASP A 14 6.46 16.16 30.76
N ALA A 15 6.41 15.21 29.84
CA ALA A 15 7.51 14.79 28.99
C ALA A 15 7.01 14.59 27.56
N ILE A 16 7.87 14.92 26.59
CA ILE A 16 7.57 14.74 25.17
C ILE A 16 8.44 13.60 24.63
N LEU A 17 7.81 12.51 24.18
CA LEU A 17 8.49 11.38 23.56
C LEU A 17 8.44 11.51 22.04
N GLY A 18 9.61 11.73 21.42
CA GLY A 18 9.75 11.68 19.97
C GLY A 18 9.91 10.24 19.47
N PHE A 19 9.18 9.90 18.40
CA PHE A 19 9.35 8.65 17.68
C PHE A 19 10.13 8.91 16.40
N GLU A 20 11.25 8.20 16.26
CA GLU A 20 11.96 8.09 15.00
C GLU A 20 12.01 6.62 14.60
N ALA A 21 11.46 6.31 13.43
CA ALA A 21 11.67 5.01 12.83
C ALA A 21 13.11 4.97 12.31
N LYS A 22 13.95 4.10 12.89
CA LYS A 22 15.27 3.79 12.35
C LYS A 22 15.15 2.53 11.49
N PRO A 23 14.91 2.64 10.17
CA PRO A 23 14.77 1.46 9.33
C PRO A 23 16.09 0.68 9.32
N THR A 24 16.01 -0.62 9.62
CA THR A 24 17.15 -1.52 9.51
C THR A 24 17.57 -1.61 8.04
N ARG A 25 18.80 -1.19 7.73
CA ARG A 25 19.34 -1.34 6.37
C ARG A 25 19.57 -2.83 6.09
N PRO A 26 19.16 -3.35 4.92
CA PRO A 26 19.39 -4.76 4.59
C PRO A 26 20.89 -5.04 4.55
N LYS A 27 21.34 -6.11 5.24
CA LYS A 27 22.75 -6.52 5.28
C LYS A 27 23.23 -7.11 3.95
N VAL A 28 22.32 -7.67 3.17
CA VAL A 28 22.58 -8.29 1.86
C VAL A 28 21.70 -7.60 0.82
N LYS A 29 22.30 -7.21 -0.30
CA LYS A 29 21.59 -6.64 -1.46
C LYS A 29 21.79 -7.56 -2.66
N GLN A 30 20.71 -7.77 -3.42
CA GLN A 30 20.76 -8.44 -4.72
C GLN A 30 21.11 -7.40 -5.79
N VAL A 31 22.11 -7.72 -6.59
CA VAL A 31 22.57 -6.91 -7.72
C VAL A 31 22.38 -7.68 -9.02
N LEU A 32 22.36 -6.95 -10.13
CA LEU A 32 22.40 -7.53 -11.47
C LEU A 32 23.79 -8.16 -11.73
N LYS A 33 23.95 -8.93 -12.82
CA LYS A 33 25.22 -9.59 -13.16
C LYS A 33 26.37 -8.60 -13.36
N ASP A 34 26.05 -7.37 -13.75
CA ASP A 34 26.96 -6.25 -13.93
C ASP A 34 27.30 -5.52 -12.62
N GLY A 35 26.74 -5.96 -11.47
CA GLY A 35 26.93 -5.33 -10.16
C GLY A 35 26.04 -4.11 -9.90
N SER A 36 25.16 -3.74 -10.84
CA SER A 36 24.26 -2.59 -10.68
C SER A 36 23.07 -2.90 -9.76
N GLU A 37 22.50 -1.87 -9.14
CA GLU A 37 21.33 -2.03 -8.26
C GLU A 37 20.08 -2.41 -9.05
N LYS A 38 19.32 -3.39 -8.54
CA LYS A 38 18.02 -3.75 -9.12
C LYS A 38 17.03 -2.59 -9.02
N LYS A 39 16.41 -2.24 -10.14
CA LYS A 39 15.33 -1.24 -10.20
C LYS A 39 14.05 -1.92 -10.63
N ASN A 40 12.94 -1.59 -9.96
CA ASN A 40 11.62 -1.98 -10.43
C ASN A 40 11.22 -1.00 -11.54
N VAL A 41 10.99 -1.52 -12.74
CA VAL A 41 10.59 -0.74 -13.91
C VAL A 41 9.20 -1.21 -14.31
N LYS A 42 8.32 -0.24 -14.53
CA LYS A 42 7.01 -0.48 -15.14
C LYS A 42 7.15 -0.32 -16.64
N ILE A 43 6.57 -1.23 -17.42
CA ILE A 43 6.69 -1.24 -18.87
C ILE A 43 5.27 -1.16 -19.47
N LEU A 44 5.11 -0.36 -20.52
CA LEU A 44 3.87 -0.33 -21.31
C LEU A 44 3.79 -1.59 -22.19
N LYS A 45 2.74 -2.39 -21.99
CA LYS A 45 2.52 -3.65 -22.72
C LYS A 45 1.46 -3.53 -23.81
N SER A 46 0.40 -2.77 -23.54
CA SER A 46 -0.74 -2.61 -24.43
C SER A 46 -1.42 -1.27 -24.17
N THR A 47 -2.06 -0.73 -25.21
CA THR A 47 -3.00 0.39 -25.11
C THR A 47 -4.42 -0.13 -24.88
N LEU A 48 -5.36 0.77 -24.57
CA LEU A 48 -6.76 0.41 -24.31
C LEU A 48 -7.44 -0.29 -25.50
N GLU A 49 -7.01 0.01 -26.73
CA GLU A 49 -7.57 -0.56 -27.96
C GLU A 49 -7.01 -1.95 -28.25
N THR A 50 -5.72 -2.15 -27.92
CA THR A 50 -5.01 -3.42 -28.12
C THR A 50 -5.17 -4.40 -26.95
N ASP A 51 -5.95 -4.04 -25.92
CA ASP A 51 -6.17 -4.94 -24.80
C ASP A 51 -7.05 -6.13 -25.22
N ILE A 52 -6.71 -7.31 -24.71
CA ILE A 52 -7.41 -8.57 -25.07
C ILE A 52 -8.90 -8.46 -24.76
N SER A 53 -9.26 -7.78 -23.66
CA SER A 53 -10.65 -7.57 -23.23
C SER A 53 -11.48 -6.76 -24.23
N GLU A 54 -10.84 -5.87 -25.00
CA GLU A 54 -11.50 -5.06 -26.02
C GLU A 54 -11.52 -5.80 -27.36
N LEU A 55 -10.41 -6.43 -27.74
CA LEU A 55 -10.32 -7.25 -28.94
C LEU A 55 -11.29 -8.44 -28.92
N SER A 56 -11.54 -9.05 -27.75
CA SER A 56 -12.52 -10.13 -27.60
C SER A 56 -13.98 -9.69 -27.82
N LYS A 57 -14.28 -8.39 -27.90
CA LYS A 57 -15.62 -7.91 -28.28
C LYS A 57 -15.80 -7.88 -29.79
N THR A 58 -14.71 -7.65 -30.51
CA THR A 58 -14.69 -7.61 -31.97
C THR A 58 -14.57 -9.02 -32.55
N PHE A 59 -13.76 -9.87 -31.92
CA PHE A 59 -13.54 -11.26 -32.29
C PHE A 59 -14.11 -12.17 -31.20
N THR A 60 -15.16 -12.92 -31.55
CA THR A 60 -15.87 -13.81 -30.61
C THR A 60 -14.97 -14.95 -30.12
N ASP A 61 -14.14 -15.49 -31.03
CA ASP A 61 -13.21 -16.58 -30.74
C ASP A 61 -11.75 -16.11 -30.81
N LEU A 62 -10.94 -16.58 -29.85
CA LEU A 62 -9.51 -16.29 -29.80
C LEU A 62 -8.74 -16.85 -31.01
N GLU A 63 -9.31 -17.87 -31.66
CA GLU A 63 -8.73 -18.51 -32.83
C GLU A 63 -8.83 -17.59 -34.05
N ASP A 64 -9.96 -16.91 -34.23
CA ASP A 64 -10.14 -15.89 -35.27
C ASP A 64 -9.23 -14.69 -35.04
N LEU A 65 -9.11 -14.23 -33.78
CA LEU A 65 -8.16 -13.18 -33.41
C LEU A 65 -6.72 -13.60 -33.75
N SER A 66 -6.34 -14.84 -33.48
CA SER A 66 -5.00 -15.35 -33.78
C SER A 66 -4.73 -15.40 -35.28
N GLN A 67 -5.72 -15.84 -36.08
CA GLN A 67 -5.61 -15.83 -37.54
C GLN A 67 -5.53 -14.41 -38.10
N GLU A 68 -6.26 -13.46 -37.51
CA GLU A 68 -6.22 -12.06 -37.92
C GLU A 68 -4.88 -11.41 -37.55
N ILE A 69 -4.33 -11.68 -36.36
CA ILE A 69 -2.98 -11.24 -35.97
C ILE A 69 -1.93 -11.78 -36.95
N ILE A 70 -2.04 -13.04 -37.38
CA ILE A 70 -1.12 -13.65 -38.35
C ILE A 70 -1.27 -13.02 -39.74
N LYS A 71 -2.49 -12.65 -40.15
CA LYS A 71 -2.76 -11.99 -41.44
C LYS A 71 -2.36 -10.53 -41.46
N SER A 72 -2.54 -9.82 -40.35
CA SER A 72 -2.12 -8.43 -40.20
C SER A 72 -0.61 -8.40 -40.03
N GLU A 73 0.13 -7.71 -40.91
CA GLU A 73 1.57 -7.48 -40.72
C GLU A 73 1.90 -6.59 -39.50
N ILE A 74 0.92 -6.29 -38.64
CA ILE A 74 1.03 -5.42 -37.48
C ILE A 74 1.15 -6.31 -36.23
N GLU A 75 2.37 -6.74 -35.90
CA GLU A 75 2.62 -7.60 -34.73
C GLU A 75 2.55 -6.85 -33.40
N CYS A 76 3.09 -5.63 -33.35
CA CYS A 76 3.11 -4.79 -32.16
C CYS A 76 3.50 -3.36 -32.55
N ASP A 77 2.91 -2.34 -31.92
CA ASP A 77 3.40 -0.97 -32.09
C ASP A 77 4.76 -0.85 -31.39
N ILE A 78 5.83 -0.90 -32.17
CA ILE A 78 7.23 -0.88 -31.70
C ILE A 78 7.56 0.44 -31.00
N GLU A 79 6.88 1.53 -31.37
CA GLU A 79 7.15 2.86 -30.83
C GLU A 79 6.61 3.02 -29.40
N THR A 80 5.49 2.35 -29.08
CA THR A 80 4.86 2.47 -27.77
C THR A 80 5.14 1.27 -26.87
N THR A 81 5.28 0.08 -27.43
CA THR A 81 5.47 -1.15 -26.67
C THR A 81 6.89 -1.22 -26.11
N GLY A 82 7.02 -1.47 -24.80
CA GLY A 82 8.33 -1.54 -24.15
C GLY A 82 8.79 -0.23 -23.51
N LEU A 83 8.02 0.85 -23.65
CA LEU A 83 8.31 2.13 -22.98
C LEU A 83 8.36 1.97 -21.46
N MET A 84 9.45 2.46 -20.86
CA MET A 84 9.61 2.49 -19.41
C MET A 84 8.80 3.63 -18.81
N LEU A 85 7.83 3.27 -17.98
CA LEU A 85 6.95 4.22 -17.31
C LEU A 85 7.64 4.78 -16.06
N GLY A 86 7.80 6.11 -16.04
CA GLY A 86 8.33 6.86 -14.90
C GLY A 86 7.25 7.23 -13.86
N ALA A 87 7.26 8.50 -13.43
CA ALA A 87 6.30 9.04 -12.47
C ALA A 87 4.87 9.10 -13.03
N THR A 88 4.15 7.98 -12.93
CA THR A 88 2.77 7.85 -13.41
C THR A 88 1.77 8.19 -12.31
N LYS A 89 0.70 8.90 -12.68
CA LYS A 89 -0.48 9.11 -11.83
C LYS A 89 -1.46 7.97 -12.05
N LYS A 90 -1.99 7.40 -10.97
CA LYS A 90 -3.00 6.36 -11.03
C LYS A 90 -4.36 6.99 -11.33
N ILE A 91 -4.98 6.59 -12.43
CA ILE A 91 -6.36 6.96 -12.79
C ILE A 91 -7.19 5.69 -12.74
N TYR A 92 -8.41 5.79 -12.21
CA TYR A 92 -9.34 4.67 -12.16
C TYR A 92 -10.23 4.71 -13.39
N ALA A 93 -10.36 3.56 -14.07
CA ALA A 93 -11.22 3.40 -15.22
C ALA A 93 -12.48 2.61 -14.83
N GLY A 94 -13.64 3.06 -15.34
CA GLY A 94 -14.91 2.34 -15.20
C GLY A 94 -15.05 1.21 -16.21
N LYS A 95 -16.23 0.58 -16.28
CA LYS A 95 -16.52 -0.56 -17.17
C LYS A 95 -16.28 -0.29 -18.66
N ASN A 96 -16.28 0.96 -19.09
CA ASN A 96 -16.10 1.36 -20.49
C ASN A 96 -14.75 2.07 -20.72
N ASN A 97 -13.75 1.80 -19.88
CA ASN A 97 -12.42 2.42 -19.94
C ASN A 97 -12.42 3.96 -19.83
N LYS A 98 -13.53 4.56 -19.37
CA LYS A 98 -13.65 5.99 -19.11
C LYS A 98 -13.07 6.33 -17.75
N PRO A 99 -12.32 7.45 -17.61
CA PRO A 99 -11.78 7.88 -16.33
C PRO A 99 -12.91 8.20 -15.36
N VAL A 100 -12.78 7.73 -14.12
CA VAL A 100 -13.73 7.96 -13.03
C VAL A 100 -13.09 8.91 -12.02
N PHE A 101 -13.80 10.00 -11.73
CA PHE A 101 -13.31 11.04 -10.83
C PHE A 101 -13.75 10.85 -9.37
N ASN A 102 -14.83 10.11 -9.13
CA ASN A 102 -15.37 9.87 -7.79
C ASN A 102 -15.27 8.38 -7.44
N VAL A 103 -14.19 8.01 -6.76
CA VAL A 103 -13.92 6.63 -6.34
C VAL A 103 -14.18 6.49 -4.85
N LYS A 104 -15.20 5.71 -4.49
CA LYS A 104 -15.48 5.35 -3.09
C LYS A 104 -14.75 4.06 -2.74
N LEU A 105 -13.86 4.13 -1.74
CA LEU A 105 -13.22 2.95 -1.17
C LEU A 105 -14.19 2.26 -0.20
N ILE A 106 -14.40 0.96 -0.40
CA ILE A 106 -15.22 0.11 0.47
C ILE A 106 -14.35 -1.03 1.00
N GLU A 107 -14.52 -1.33 2.29
CA GLU A 107 -13.96 -2.50 2.92
C GLU A 107 -14.97 -3.65 2.83
N VAL A 108 -14.57 -4.76 2.22
CA VAL A 108 -15.36 -5.98 2.10
C VAL A 108 -14.70 -7.05 2.95
N VAL A 109 -15.33 -7.40 4.07
CA VAL A 109 -14.88 -8.48 4.95
C VAL A 109 -15.45 -9.78 4.42
N LYS A 110 -14.58 -10.69 4.00
CA LYS A 110 -14.95 -12.03 3.54
C LYS A 110 -14.67 -13.06 4.61
N ASP A 111 -15.47 -14.11 4.62
CA ASP A 111 -15.28 -15.24 5.52
C ASP A 111 -14.22 -16.21 5.03
N HIS A 112 -13.81 -17.16 5.87
CA HIS A 112 -12.88 -18.25 5.49
C HIS A 112 -13.40 -19.12 4.34
N LYS A 113 -14.71 -19.11 4.07
CA LYS A 113 -15.35 -19.78 2.92
C LYS A 113 -15.46 -18.89 1.67
N GLY A 114 -15.02 -17.64 1.74
CA GLY A 114 -15.08 -16.66 0.63
C GLY A 114 -16.37 -15.87 0.52
N GLU A 115 -17.40 -16.18 1.34
CA GLU A 115 -18.66 -15.44 1.35
C GLU A 115 -18.53 -14.05 1.99
N GLU A 116 -19.29 -13.08 1.48
CA GLU A 116 -19.25 -11.69 1.94
C GLU A 116 -19.96 -11.55 3.29
N LYS A 117 -19.20 -11.25 4.35
CA LYS A 117 -19.72 -11.04 5.70
C LYS A 117 -20.16 -9.60 5.94
N SER A 118 -19.44 -8.62 5.40
CA SER A 118 -19.74 -7.22 5.62
C SER A 118 -19.16 -6.33 4.53
N ARG A 119 -19.89 -5.26 4.17
CA ARG A 119 -19.44 -4.20 3.27
C ARG A 119 -19.69 -2.85 3.92
N LYS A 120 -18.61 -2.09 4.12
CA LYS A 120 -18.67 -0.76 4.75
C LYS A 120 -17.77 0.22 4.01
N PRO A 121 -18.01 1.54 4.07
CA PRO A 121 -17.04 2.54 3.63
C PRO A 121 -15.71 2.34 4.36
N LEU A 122 -14.59 2.53 3.66
CA LEU A 122 -13.27 2.49 4.30
C LEU A 122 -13.13 3.71 5.21
N GLU A 123 -13.17 3.49 6.53
CA GLU A 123 -12.92 4.52 7.52
C GLU A 123 -11.44 4.51 7.91
N GLN A 124 -10.74 5.62 7.68
CA GLN A 124 -9.41 5.81 8.23
C GLN A 124 -9.55 6.07 9.73
N LYS A 125 -9.05 5.14 10.55
CA LYS A 125 -8.98 5.36 12.00
C LYS A 125 -7.83 6.31 12.30
N GLU A 126 -8.16 7.46 12.87
CA GLU A 126 -7.14 8.35 13.40
C GLU A 126 -6.42 7.69 14.58
N SER A 127 -5.17 8.11 14.79
CA SER A 127 -4.39 7.71 15.97
C SER A 127 -5.15 8.09 17.24
N ASN A 128 -5.27 7.16 18.19
CA ASN A 128 -5.88 7.44 19.49
C ASN A 128 -4.97 8.28 20.41
N VAL A 129 -3.77 8.62 19.94
CA VAL A 129 -2.84 9.52 20.59
C VAL A 129 -2.79 10.81 19.80
N ALA A 130 -3.33 11.88 20.38
CA ALA A 130 -3.25 13.21 19.82
C ALA A 130 -1.95 13.90 20.27
N ASN A 131 -1.26 14.53 19.33
CA ASN A 131 -0.01 15.26 19.59
C ASN A 131 -0.25 16.56 20.37
N ASP A 132 -1.46 17.14 20.24
CA ASP A 132 -1.83 18.45 20.76
C ASP A 132 -2.77 18.38 21.99
N SER A 133 -3.15 17.18 22.43
CA SER A 133 -4.08 16.99 23.56
C SER A 133 -3.37 16.80 24.90
N LEU A 134 -4.18 16.68 25.97
CA LEU A 134 -3.75 16.33 27.32
C LEU A 134 -2.75 15.15 27.31
N PRO A 135 -1.70 15.23 28.14
CA PRO A 135 -0.67 14.19 28.21
C PRO A 135 -1.27 12.86 28.71
N ILE A 136 -0.88 11.77 28.07
CA ILE A 136 -1.31 10.43 28.48
C ILE A 136 -0.72 10.15 29.86
N SER A 137 -1.59 9.96 30.84
CA SER A 137 -1.21 9.62 32.21
C SER A 137 -1.17 8.11 32.40
N TRP A 138 -0.19 7.63 33.16
CA TRP A 138 -0.10 6.22 33.53
C TRP A 138 -1.34 5.79 34.34
N SER A 139 -1.96 4.66 33.95
CA SER A 139 -3.20 4.15 34.57
C SER A 139 -3.02 3.55 35.97
N GLY A 140 -1.79 3.50 36.50
CA GLY A 140 -1.45 2.94 37.81
C GLY A 140 -1.41 1.41 37.84
N LYS A 141 -1.79 0.73 36.76
CA LYS A 141 -1.83 -0.74 36.68
C LYS A 141 -0.75 -1.27 35.75
N LEU A 142 0.11 -2.14 36.28
CA LEU A 142 1.04 -2.93 35.47
C LEU A 142 0.25 -3.86 34.55
N MET A 143 0.60 -3.83 33.26
CA MET A 143 -0.05 -4.63 32.24
C MET A 143 1.00 -5.37 31.40
N PRO A 144 0.81 -6.66 31.08
CA PRO A 144 1.71 -7.40 30.20
C PRO A 144 1.82 -6.74 28.81
N LYS A 145 3.02 -6.71 28.25
CA LYS A 145 3.34 -6.08 26.94
C LYS A 145 2.36 -6.49 25.83
N ALA A 146 2.03 -7.78 25.74
CA ALA A 146 1.12 -8.31 24.73
C ALA A 146 -0.32 -7.77 24.87
N MET A 147 -0.76 -7.47 26.09
CA MET A 147 -2.07 -6.88 26.36
C MET A 147 -2.07 -5.37 26.08
N ALA A 148 -0.96 -4.69 26.36
CA ALA A 148 -0.81 -3.26 26.13
C ALA A 148 -0.93 -2.89 24.64
N ILE A 149 -0.28 -3.65 23.76
CA ILE A 149 -0.30 -3.42 22.31
C ILE A 149 -1.72 -3.54 21.73
N LYS A 150 -2.56 -4.42 22.30
CA LYS A 150 -3.96 -4.62 21.84
C LYS A 150 -4.93 -3.55 22.35
N LYS A 151 -4.67 -2.97 23.53
CA LYS A 151 -5.54 -1.97 24.16
C LYS A 151 -5.19 -0.54 23.76
N VAL A 152 -3.91 -0.26 23.52
CA VAL A 152 -3.43 1.04 23.08
C VAL A 152 -3.19 0.93 21.58
N CYS A 153 -4.13 1.46 20.78
CA CYS A 153 -4.00 1.51 19.33
C CYS A 153 -2.88 2.47 18.90
N ILE A 154 -1.63 1.99 18.89
CA ILE A 154 -0.54 2.67 18.19
C ILE A 154 -0.76 2.45 16.68
N CYS A 155 -1.71 3.19 16.11
CA CYS A 155 -1.99 3.14 14.68
C CYS A 155 -0.94 3.99 13.94
N GLU A 156 0.16 3.32 13.57
CA GLU A 156 0.75 3.30 12.21
C GLU A 156 2.29 3.11 12.25
N ALA A 157 2.75 2.14 11.45
CA ALA A 157 4.14 1.92 10.97
C ALA A 157 5.19 1.21 11.88
N LEU A 158 4.80 0.31 12.78
CA LEU A 158 5.76 -0.58 13.47
C LEU A 158 5.51 -2.06 13.14
N SER A 159 5.48 -2.41 11.86
CA SER A 159 5.62 -3.82 11.46
C SER A 159 7.07 -4.30 11.44
N ASN A 160 8.08 -3.46 11.71
CA ASN A 160 9.49 -3.85 11.54
C ASN A 160 10.54 -3.23 12.48
N SER A 161 10.16 -2.65 13.63
CA SER A 161 11.16 -2.06 14.55
C SER A 161 11.30 -2.89 15.82
N THR A 162 12.43 -3.57 15.95
CA THR A 162 12.91 -4.12 17.22
C THR A 162 13.22 -2.96 18.17
N CYS A 163 12.40 -2.75 19.20
CA CYS A 163 12.75 -1.85 20.31
C CYS A 163 13.71 -2.56 21.25
N GLU A 164 14.98 -2.17 21.22
CA GLU A 164 15.93 -2.41 22.32
C GLU A 164 15.77 -1.30 23.36
N TRP A 165 15.62 -1.69 24.63
CA TRP A 165 15.60 -0.76 25.77
C TRP A 165 17.01 -0.59 26.29
N VAL A 166 17.52 0.64 26.28
CA VAL A 166 18.68 1.03 27.10
C VAL A 166 18.15 1.24 28.52
N ASN A 167 18.64 0.44 29.47
CA ASN A 167 18.36 0.62 30.89
C ASN A 167 18.92 1.98 31.35
N LEU A 168 18.07 2.79 31.98
CA LEU A 168 18.45 3.88 32.88
C LEU A 168 18.40 3.35 34.32
#